data_AF-A0A529XN21-F1
#
_entry.id   AF-A0A529XN21-F1
#
_cell.length_a   1.000
_cell.length_b   1.000
_cell.length_c   1.000
_cell.angle_alpha   90.00
_cell.angle_beta   90.00
_cell.angle_gamma   90.00
#
_symmetry.space_group_name_H-M   'P 1'
#
loop_
_entity.id
_entity.type
_entity.pdbx_description
1 polymer ?
#
loop_
_entity_poly.entity_id
_entity_poly.type
_entity_poly.pdbx_seq_one_letter_code
_entity_poly.pdbx_strand_id
1 'polypeptide(L)'
;MLVHQGIPASLPLRRYFAARSTDELPRAWLLAAPGVAVIAALLLSYVVWPPRAAKLLGVDIANACARGSSGPDFIWPKGARLFAPPDIGIAALGSPEELDVVAVPFHTSAKGIERVLRFFDPATSDPTQLLDQTKATHVAVCRVEETALQPVEARFPLASRLATGKAPEWLTECPVAGPLRIYRYPA
;
A
#
# COMPACT_ATOMS: atom_id res chain seq x y z
N MET A 1 -63.55 -0.57 15.64
CA MET A 1 -64.10 -0.81 14.28
C MET A 1 -62.93 -0.88 13.32
N LEU A 2 -62.52 -2.09 12.94
CA LEU A 2 -61.49 -2.37 11.94
C LEU A 2 -62.22 -2.75 10.65
N VAL A 3 -62.08 -1.94 9.60
CA VAL A 3 -62.55 -2.31 8.26
C VAL A 3 -61.31 -2.72 7.46
N HIS A 4 -61.19 -4.03 7.24
CA HIS A 4 -60.35 -4.61 6.20
C HIS A 4 -60.82 -4.12 4.83
N GLN A 5 -59.96 -3.45 4.07
CA GLN A 5 -60.10 -3.39 2.63
C GLN A 5 -58.87 -4.03 2.00
N GLY A 6 -59.10 -5.19 1.39
CA GLY A 6 -58.10 -6.01 0.74
C GLY A 6 -57.49 -5.32 -0.47
N ILE A 7 -56.20 -5.56 -0.66
CA ILE A 7 -55.47 -5.24 -1.88
C ILE A 7 -56.09 -6.07 -3.01
N PRO A 8 -56.58 -5.48 -4.11
CA PRO A 8 -57.00 -6.29 -5.25
C PRO A 8 -55.77 -6.95 -5.86
N ALA A 9 -55.77 -8.28 -5.79
CA ALA A 9 -54.87 -9.15 -6.51
C ALA A 9 -54.98 -8.90 -8.02
N SER A 10 -53.84 -8.96 -8.70
CA SER A 10 -53.70 -8.99 -10.17
C SER A 10 -53.94 -7.69 -10.93
N LEU A 11 -52.98 -6.76 -10.86
CA LEU A 11 -52.70 -5.90 -12.01
C LEU A 11 -52.01 -6.76 -13.09
N PRO A 12 -52.52 -6.81 -14.33
CA PRO A 12 -51.93 -7.62 -15.39
C PRO A 12 -50.65 -6.93 -15.89
N LEU A 13 -49.54 -7.16 -15.19
CA LEU A 13 -48.17 -6.76 -15.59
C LEU A 13 -47.73 -7.38 -16.93
N ARG A 14 -48.56 -8.24 -17.52
CA ARG A 14 -48.23 -9.01 -18.73
C ARG A 14 -48.28 -8.21 -20.03
N ARG A 15 -48.76 -6.96 -20.04
CA ARG A 15 -48.86 -6.14 -21.27
C ARG A 15 -47.71 -5.16 -21.51
N TYR A 16 -46.88 -4.85 -20.51
CA TYR A 16 -45.75 -3.93 -20.71
C TYR A 16 -44.43 -4.62 -21.08
N PHE A 17 -44.34 -5.95 -20.94
CA PHE A 17 -43.15 -6.73 -21.32
C PHE A 17 -43.31 -7.56 -22.60
N ALA A 18 -44.41 -7.37 -23.34
CA ALA A 18 -44.60 -8.01 -24.63
C ALA A 18 -43.94 -7.17 -25.75
N ALA A 19 -42.63 -6.93 -25.64
CA ALA A 19 -41.84 -6.62 -26.82
C ALA A 19 -41.62 -7.94 -27.56
N ARG A 20 -42.41 -8.14 -28.62
CA ARG A 20 -42.25 -9.24 -29.58
C ARG A 20 -40.85 -9.12 -30.17
N SER A 21 -39.94 -10.04 -29.81
CA SER A 21 -38.62 -10.14 -30.43
C SER A 21 -38.78 -10.81 -31.79
N THR A 22 -39.10 -9.98 -32.78
CA THR A 22 -38.98 -10.32 -34.19
C THR A 22 -38.08 -9.25 -34.77
N ASP A 23 -36.97 -9.70 -35.35
CA ASP A 23 -35.91 -8.95 -36.05
C ASP A 23 -34.60 -8.70 -35.26
N GLU A 24 -33.72 -9.67 -35.49
CA GLU A 24 -32.29 -9.56 -35.75
C GLU A 24 -31.34 -9.12 -34.64
N LEU A 25 -30.10 -9.55 -34.81
CA LEU A 25 -28.96 -9.34 -33.94
C LEU A 25 -28.29 -7.92 -33.94
N PRO A 26 -28.79 -6.79 -34.50
CA PRO A 26 -27.96 -5.59 -34.58
C PRO A 26 -28.02 -4.65 -33.35
N ARG A 27 -28.96 -4.82 -32.41
CA ARG A 27 -29.15 -3.82 -31.32
C ARG A 27 -28.23 -4.00 -30.11
N ALA A 28 -27.82 -5.22 -29.80
CA ALA A 28 -26.90 -5.49 -28.69
C ALA A 28 -25.48 -4.97 -28.97
N TRP A 29 -25.03 -5.06 -30.23
CA TRP A 29 -23.73 -4.54 -30.66
C TRP A 29 -23.63 -3.02 -30.60
N LEU A 30 -24.71 -2.30 -30.92
CA LEU A 30 -24.75 -0.84 -30.81
C LEU A 30 -24.60 -0.34 -29.35
N LEU A 31 -25.03 -1.13 -28.37
CA LEU A 31 -24.89 -0.82 -26.95
C LEU A 31 -23.51 -1.22 -26.40
N ALA A 32 -22.89 -2.28 -26.94
CA ALA A 32 -21.56 -2.74 -26.55
C ALA A 32 -20.41 -1.98 -27.24
N ALA A 33 -20.66 -1.42 -28.42
CA ALA A 33 -19.68 -0.71 -29.25
C ALA A 33 -18.85 0.35 -28.50
N PRO A 34 -19.42 1.26 -27.70
CA PRO A 34 -18.62 2.23 -26.95
C PRO A 34 -17.71 1.56 -25.91
N GLY A 35 -18.18 0.52 -25.23
CA GLY A 35 -17.36 -0.24 -24.27
C GLY A 35 -16.21 -0.99 -24.94
N VAL A 36 -16.48 -1.65 -26.07
CA VAL A 36 -15.46 -2.33 -26.87
C VAL A 36 -14.45 -1.32 -27.43
N ALA A 37 -14.90 -0.16 -27.90
CA ALA A 37 -14.02 0.89 -28.41
C ALA A 37 -13.10 1.44 -27.31
N VAL A 38 -13.60 1.64 -26.08
CA VAL A 38 -12.76 2.07 -24.94
C VAL A 38 -11.74 0.99 -24.58
N ILE A 39 -12.14 -0.28 -24.49
CA ILE A 39 -11.22 -1.38 -24.19
C ILE A 39 -10.15 -1.50 -25.29
N ALA A 40 -10.55 -1.45 -26.56
CA ALA A 40 -9.63 -1.50 -27.69
C ALA A 40 -8.67 -0.30 -27.68
N ALA A 41 -9.15 0.91 -27.38
CA ALA A 41 -8.31 2.09 -27.25
C ALA A 41 -7.32 1.99 -26.08
N LEU A 42 -7.73 1.41 -24.93
CA LEU A 42 -6.85 1.16 -23.80
C LEU A 42 -5.78 0.09 -24.09
N LEU A 43 -6.15 -0.97 -24.79
CA LEU A 43 -5.20 -1.99 -25.21
C LEU A 43 -4.20 -1.43 -26.23
N LEU A 44 -4.68 -0.68 -27.22
CA LEU A 44 -3.84 0.01 -28.20
C LEU A 44 -2.92 1.03 -27.51
N SER A 45 -3.41 1.79 -26.53
CA SER A 45 -2.57 2.73 -25.79
C SER A 45 -1.50 2.03 -24.97
N TYR A 46 -1.77 0.86 -24.39
CA TYR A 46 -0.76 0.03 -23.72
C TYR A 46 0.33 -0.48 -24.67
N VAL A 47 0.00 -0.75 -25.93
CA VAL A 47 0.96 -1.21 -26.94
C VAL A 47 1.80 -0.05 -27.47
N VAL A 48 1.18 1.10 -27.73
CA VAL A 48 1.84 2.29 -28.29
C VAL A 48 2.65 3.06 -27.23
N TRP A 49 2.10 3.17 -26.02
CA TRP A 49 2.73 3.76 -24.84
C TRP A 49 2.74 2.74 -23.71
N PRO A 50 3.67 1.77 -23.74
CA PRO A 50 3.81 0.84 -22.63
C PRO A 50 4.01 1.64 -21.35
N PRO A 51 3.28 1.33 -20.26
CA PRO A 51 3.48 1.99 -19.00
C PRO A 51 4.95 1.82 -18.63
N ARG A 52 5.63 2.95 -18.40
CA ARG A 52 6.99 2.90 -17.89
C ARG A 52 6.95 2.14 -16.58
N ALA A 53 7.78 1.10 -16.49
CA ALA A 53 7.98 0.40 -15.22
C ALA A 53 8.24 1.46 -14.14
N ALA A 54 7.48 1.38 -13.04
CA ALA A 54 7.66 2.29 -11.92
C ALA A 54 9.14 2.25 -11.52
N LYS A 55 9.76 3.43 -11.37
CA LYS A 55 11.14 3.49 -10.90
C LYS A 55 11.16 2.93 -9.49
N LEU A 56 11.90 1.85 -9.29
CA LEU A 56 12.19 1.33 -7.97
C LEU A 56 12.76 2.46 -7.10
N LEU A 57 12.19 2.61 -5.91
CA LEU A 57 12.63 3.51 -4.85
C LEU A 57 13.21 2.67 -3.71
N GLY A 58 14.09 3.25 -2.89
CA GLY A 58 14.65 2.52 -1.74
C GLY A 58 13.58 2.09 -0.74
N VAL A 59 12.49 2.87 -0.63
CA VAL A 59 11.34 2.53 0.21
C VAL A 59 10.67 1.21 -0.22
N ASP A 60 10.73 0.85 -1.50
CA ASP A 60 10.10 -0.37 -2.02
C ASP A 60 10.82 -1.62 -1.50
N ILE A 61 12.14 -1.53 -1.29
CA ILE A 61 12.94 -2.58 -0.64
C ILE A 61 12.56 -2.68 0.84
N ALA A 62 12.47 -1.53 1.51
CA ALA A 62 12.08 -1.46 2.92
C ALA A 62 10.63 -1.91 3.16
N ASN A 63 9.78 -1.93 2.14
CA ASN A 63 8.37 -2.32 2.17
C ASN A 63 8.08 -3.66 1.47
N ALA A 64 9.11 -4.47 1.18
CA ALA A 64 8.98 -5.67 0.34
C ALA A 64 8.18 -6.85 0.92
N CYS A 65 7.64 -6.74 2.13
CA CYS A 65 6.87 -7.81 2.76
C CYS A 65 5.46 -7.91 2.17
N ALA A 66 5.06 -9.13 1.77
CA ALA A 66 3.77 -9.41 1.11
C ALA A 66 2.54 -8.94 1.92
N ARG A 67 2.70 -8.85 3.24
CA ARG A 67 1.89 -8.03 4.15
C ARG A 67 2.86 -7.43 5.15
N GLY A 68 2.75 -6.12 5.42
CA GLY A 68 3.38 -5.49 6.57
C GLY A 68 2.71 -5.96 7.87
N SER A 69 2.54 -7.26 8.07
CA SER A 69 1.78 -7.80 9.18
C SER A 69 2.54 -7.59 10.48
N SER A 70 2.35 -6.42 11.07
CA SER A 70 2.16 -6.28 12.50
C SER A 70 0.80 -6.87 12.87
N GLY A 71 0.66 -8.18 12.67
CA GLY A 71 -0.51 -8.91 13.17
C GLY A 71 -0.66 -8.69 14.69
N PRO A 72 -1.79 -9.09 15.28
CA PRO A 72 -2.06 -8.89 16.71
C PRO A 72 -0.96 -9.47 17.62
N ASP A 73 -0.18 -10.42 17.13
CA ASP A 73 0.92 -11.08 17.84
C ASP A 73 2.26 -10.32 17.76
N PHE A 74 2.34 -9.23 16.99
CA PHE A 74 3.56 -8.44 16.86
C PHE A 74 3.63 -7.38 17.97
N ILE A 75 4.50 -7.62 18.95
CA ILE A 75 4.71 -6.71 20.07
C ILE A 75 5.67 -5.61 19.63
N TRP A 76 5.17 -4.38 19.53
CA TRP A 76 5.98 -3.21 19.23
C TRP A 76 6.72 -2.73 20.48
N PRO A 77 7.89 -2.08 20.32
CA PRO A 77 8.58 -1.46 21.46
C PRO A 77 7.70 -0.36 22.07
N LYS A 78 7.48 -0.43 23.39
CA LYS A 78 6.64 0.54 24.12
C LYS A 78 7.16 1.97 23.98
N GLY A 79 6.27 2.91 23.68
CA GLY A 79 6.61 4.32 23.53
C GLY A 79 7.48 4.62 22.30
N ALA A 80 7.50 3.72 21.31
CA ALA A 80 8.21 3.95 20.06
C ALA A 80 7.56 5.07 19.24
N ARG A 81 8.40 5.95 18.71
CA ARG A 81 8.07 6.84 17.60
C ARG A 81 8.64 6.24 16.33
N LEU A 82 7.77 5.60 15.58
CA LEU A 82 8.08 4.70 14.48
C LEU A 82 8.31 5.46 13.18
N PHE A 83 9.48 5.25 12.60
CA PHE A 83 9.87 5.69 11.27
C PHE A 83 9.88 4.48 10.33
N ALA A 84 8.86 4.36 9.49
CA ALA A 84 8.68 3.20 8.63
C ALA A 84 8.03 3.60 7.30
N PRO A 85 8.18 2.78 6.24
CA PRO A 85 7.32 2.85 5.07
C PRO A 85 5.83 2.99 5.45
N PRO A 86 5.05 3.81 4.73
CA PRO A 86 3.67 4.13 5.13
C PRO A 86 2.77 2.91 5.38
N ASP A 87 2.94 1.84 4.59
CA ASP A 87 2.15 0.62 4.73
C ASP A 87 2.47 -0.16 6.02
N ILE A 88 3.73 -0.11 6.49
CA ILE A 88 4.11 -0.62 7.81
C ILE A 88 3.55 0.30 8.89
N GLY A 89 3.62 1.62 8.69
CA GLY A 89 3.11 2.61 9.63
C GLY A 89 1.61 2.45 9.92
N ILE A 90 0.78 2.26 8.90
CA ILE A 90 -0.66 2.05 9.09
C ILE A 90 -0.97 0.72 9.77
N ALA A 91 -0.20 -0.33 9.45
CA ALA A 91 -0.36 -1.62 10.12
C ALA A 91 0.02 -1.52 11.61
N ALA A 92 1.02 -0.71 11.95
CA ALA A 92 1.45 -0.47 13.32
C ALA A 92 0.36 0.19 14.18
N LEU A 93 -0.48 1.05 13.59
CA LEU A 93 -1.61 1.68 14.30
C LEU A 93 -2.68 0.69 14.78
N GLY A 94 -2.70 -0.54 14.25
CA GLY A 94 -3.56 -1.62 14.75
C GLY A 94 -3.03 -2.34 15.98
N SER A 95 -1.84 -1.98 16.46
CA SER A 95 -1.19 -2.56 17.64
C SER A 95 -1.96 -2.25 18.93
N PRO A 96 -1.96 -3.15 19.93
CA PRO A 96 -2.46 -2.86 21.26
C PRO A 96 -1.57 -1.87 22.05
N GLU A 97 -0.31 -1.71 21.65
CA GLU A 97 0.61 -0.72 22.22
C GLU A 97 0.38 0.66 21.60
N GLU A 98 0.41 1.70 22.42
CA GLU A 98 0.40 3.09 21.93
C GLU A 98 1.70 3.40 21.19
N LEU A 99 1.58 3.66 19.90
CA LEU A 99 2.70 4.01 19.01
C LEU A 99 2.43 5.34 18.35
N ASP A 100 3.48 6.16 18.26
CA ASP A 100 3.49 7.34 17.41
C ASP A 100 4.12 6.97 16.07
N VAL A 101 3.46 7.27 14.96
CA VAL A 101 3.91 6.87 13.62
C VAL A 101 4.20 8.11 12.80
N VAL A 102 5.41 8.21 12.26
CA VAL A 102 5.86 9.37 11.48
C VAL A 102 5.12 9.49 10.16
N ALA A 103 4.79 8.37 9.52
CA ALA A 103 4.12 8.34 8.22
C ALA A 103 3.11 7.20 8.14
N VAL A 104 1.91 7.54 7.69
CA VAL A 104 0.85 6.62 7.25
C VAL A 104 0.43 7.06 5.84
N PRO A 105 -0.18 6.19 5.01
CA PRO A 105 -0.75 6.63 3.74
C PRO A 105 -1.79 7.74 3.99
N PHE A 106 -2.05 8.53 2.94
CA PHE A 106 -3.02 9.64 2.90
C PHE A 106 -2.54 11.02 3.43
N HIS A 107 -3.30 12.06 3.07
CA HIS A 107 -2.85 13.45 2.93
C HIS A 107 -2.31 14.15 4.20
N THR A 108 -2.69 13.72 5.40
CA THR A 108 -2.29 14.38 6.66
C THR A 108 -0.82 14.17 7.02
N SER A 109 -0.18 13.14 6.45
CA SER A 109 1.21 12.77 6.77
C SER A 109 2.21 13.17 5.68
N ALA A 110 1.88 14.09 4.77
CA ALA A 110 2.69 14.40 3.59
C ALA A 110 4.18 14.66 3.89
N LYS A 111 4.50 15.47 4.91
CA LYS A 111 5.89 15.74 5.33
C LYS A 111 6.57 14.50 5.94
N GLY A 112 5.82 13.66 6.64
CA GLY A 112 6.31 12.40 7.19
C GLY A 112 6.65 11.41 6.07
N ILE A 113 5.73 11.24 5.12
CA ILE A 113 5.91 10.41 3.93
C ILE A 113 7.13 10.86 3.15
N GLU A 114 7.26 12.16 2.85
CA GLU A 114 8.43 12.69 2.14
C GLU A 114 9.74 12.34 2.85
N ARG A 115 9.81 12.53 4.17
CA ARG A 115 11.01 12.21 4.94
C ARG A 115 11.31 10.72 4.92
N VAL A 116 10.31 9.86 5.05
CA VAL A 116 10.48 8.40 4.93
C VAL A 116 11.00 8.02 3.56
N LEU A 117 10.46 8.60 2.49
CA LEU A 117 10.94 8.36 1.12
C LEU A 117 12.40 8.79 0.95
N ARG A 118 12.75 10.00 1.40
CA ARG A 118 14.12 10.53 1.34
C ARG A 118 15.10 9.72 2.19
N PHE A 119 14.67 9.18 3.33
CA PHE A 119 15.54 8.38 4.20
C PHE A 119 16.13 7.18 3.46
N PHE A 120 15.35 6.53 2.60
CA PHE A 120 15.82 5.40 1.79
C PHE A 120 16.39 5.81 0.42
N ASP A 121 16.44 7.11 0.10
CA ASP A 121 16.97 7.62 -1.17
C ASP A 121 18.51 7.69 -1.10
N PRO A 122 19.24 7.07 -2.04
CA PRO A 122 20.70 7.14 -2.09
C PRO A 122 21.25 8.56 -2.27
N ALA A 123 20.43 9.52 -2.73
CA ALA A 123 20.83 10.93 -2.84
C ALA A 123 20.80 11.68 -1.49
N THR A 124 20.27 11.08 -0.42
CA THR A 124 20.27 11.68 0.92
C THR A 124 21.63 11.49 1.57
N SER A 125 22.37 12.59 1.73
CA SER A 125 23.72 12.58 2.31
C SER A 125 23.75 12.20 3.79
N ASP A 126 22.72 12.61 4.54
CA ASP A 126 22.61 12.34 5.97
C ASP A 126 21.19 11.87 6.34
N PRO A 127 20.95 10.55 6.39
CA PRO A 127 19.64 10.02 6.74
C PRO A 127 19.31 10.19 8.23
N THR A 128 20.29 10.38 9.13
CA THR A 128 20.01 10.49 10.58
C THR A 128 19.33 11.81 10.90
N GLN A 129 19.64 12.88 10.16
CA GLN A 129 18.94 14.16 10.28
C GLN A 129 17.42 14.03 10.11
N LEU A 130 16.94 13.11 9.27
CA LEU A 130 15.51 12.88 9.05
C LEU A 130 14.86 12.17 10.25
N LEU A 131 15.61 11.31 10.93
CA LEU A 131 15.18 10.71 12.20
C LEU A 131 15.11 11.77 13.31
N ASP A 132 16.11 12.66 13.41
CA ASP A 132 16.14 13.75 14.38
C ASP A 132 14.98 14.73 14.20
N GLN A 133 14.75 15.18 12.95
CA GLN A 133 13.65 16.09 12.60
C GLN A 133 12.28 15.52 12.93
N THR A 134 12.15 14.20 12.89
CA THR A 134 10.91 13.49 13.20
C THR A 134 10.88 12.99 14.63
N LYS A 135 11.96 13.15 15.41
CA LYS A 135 12.14 12.58 16.75
C LYS A 135 11.88 11.07 16.78
N ALA A 136 12.15 10.39 15.69
CA ALA A 136 11.95 8.96 15.58
C ALA A 136 12.87 8.24 16.56
N THR A 137 12.36 7.25 17.26
CA THR A 137 13.16 6.41 18.16
C THR A 137 13.40 5.03 17.58
N HIS A 138 12.59 4.61 16.60
CA HIS A 138 12.70 3.31 15.97
C HIS A 138 12.51 3.41 14.46
N VAL A 139 13.27 2.62 13.71
CA VAL A 139 13.10 2.40 12.27
C VAL A 139 12.58 0.98 12.05
N ALA A 140 11.54 0.80 11.25
CA ALA A 140 11.08 -0.52 10.84
C ALA A 140 11.12 -0.72 9.33
N VAL A 141 11.58 -1.89 8.92
CA VAL A 141 11.66 -2.32 7.51
C VAL A 141 11.25 -3.79 7.41
N CYS A 142 10.88 -4.23 6.22
CA CYS A 142 10.68 -5.64 5.95
C CYS A 142 12.03 -6.39 5.95
N ARG A 143 12.03 -7.59 6.52
CA ARG A 143 13.12 -8.56 6.39
C ARG A 143 13.13 -9.10 4.96
N VAL A 144 14.31 -9.09 4.34
CA VAL A 144 14.50 -9.66 3.00
C VAL A 144 15.77 -10.52 2.99
N GLU A 145 15.72 -11.64 2.26
CA GLU A 145 16.88 -12.50 2.05
C GLU A 145 17.96 -11.77 1.24
N GLU A 146 19.22 -11.92 1.64
CA GLU A 146 20.34 -11.20 1.03
C GLU A 146 20.47 -11.50 -0.48
N THR A 147 20.22 -12.74 -0.89
CA THR A 147 20.28 -13.17 -2.29
C THR A 147 19.26 -12.45 -3.18
N ALA A 148 18.12 -12.04 -2.63
CA ALA A 148 17.08 -11.31 -3.37
C ALA A 148 17.47 -9.86 -3.67
N LEU A 149 18.42 -9.29 -2.91
CA LEU A 149 18.79 -7.87 -3.00
C LEU A 149 20.09 -7.60 -3.75
N GLN A 150 20.90 -8.62 -4.05
CA GLN A 150 22.16 -8.47 -4.79
C GLN A 150 22.07 -7.59 -6.06
N PRO A 151 21.01 -7.65 -6.90
CA PRO A 151 20.93 -6.83 -8.10
C PRO A 151 20.72 -5.33 -7.83
N VAL A 152 20.26 -4.95 -6.64
CA VAL A 152 19.80 -3.59 -6.31
C VAL A 152 20.53 -2.96 -5.11
N GLU A 153 21.33 -3.73 -4.38
CA GLU A 153 22.03 -3.28 -3.17
C GLU A 153 22.89 -2.04 -3.39
N ALA A 154 23.70 -2.03 -4.46
CA ALA A 154 24.55 -0.88 -4.79
C ALA A 154 23.75 0.40 -5.09
N ARG A 155 22.50 0.27 -5.54
CA ARG A 155 21.62 1.41 -5.85
C ARG A 155 20.90 1.93 -4.60
N PHE A 156 20.64 1.08 -3.62
CA PHE A 156 19.90 1.42 -2.40
C PHE A 156 20.60 0.87 -1.15
N PRO A 157 21.82 1.33 -0.85
CA PRO A 157 22.68 0.69 0.14
C PRO A 157 22.07 0.69 1.54
N LEU A 158 21.45 1.79 1.97
CA LEU A 158 20.81 1.85 3.28
C LEU A 158 19.61 0.91 3.39
N ALA A 159 18.70 0.95 2.41
CA ALA A 159 17.49 0.12 2.42
C ALA A 159 17.83 -1.37 2.41
N SER A 160 18.78 -1.78 1.56
CA SER A 160 19.23 -3.17 1.48
C SER A 160 19.90 -3.61 2.77
N ARG A 161 20.82 -2.80 3.33
CA ARG A 161 21.48 -3.11 4.60
C ARG A 161 20.49 -3.30 5.74
N LEU A 162 19.50 -2.42 5.87
CA LEU A 162 18.46 -2.54 6.90
C LEU A 162 17.58 -3.77 6.65
N ALA A 163 17.20 -4.06 5.41
CA ALA A 163 16.37 -5.24 5.10
C ALA A 163 17.09 -6.58 5.41
N THR A 164 18.42 -6.62 5.22
CA THR A 164 19.24 -7.83 5.44
C THR A 164 19.82 -7.95 6.85
N GLY A 165 19.57 -7.02 7.78
CA GLY A 165 20.13 -7.10 9.13
C GLY A 165 21.53 -6.50 9.31
N LYS A 166 22.04 -5.77 8.33
CA LYS A 166 23.39 -5.17 8.32
C LYS A 166 23.32 -3.68 8.69
N ALA A 167 22.64 -3.35 9.79
CA ALA A 167 22.42 -1.96 10.20
C ALA A 167 23.73 -1.13 10.29
N PRO A 168 23.68 0.17 9.98
CA PRO A 168 24.75 1.11 10.33
C PRO A 168 24.98 1.18 11.84
N GLU A 169 26.17 1.62 12.27
CA GLU A 169 26.58 1.64 13.69
C GLU A 169 25.70 2.53 14.58
N TRP A 170 25.02 3.52 13.99
CA TRP A 170 24.08 4.40 14.68
C TRP A 170 22.68 3.79 14.88
N LEU A 171 22.47 2.54 14.47
CA LEU A 171 21.25 1.77 14.73
C LEU A 171 21.56 0.45 15.43
N THR A 172 20.75 0.14 16.44
CA THR A 172 20.83 -1.15 17.15
C THR A 172 19.61 -1.98 16.82
N GLU A 173 19.80 -3.20 16.28
CA GLU A 173 18.68 -4.09 15.99
C GLU A 173 17.98 -4.54 17.28
N CYS A 174 16.65 -4.42 17.30
CA CYS A 174 15.78 -4.97 18.33
C CYS A 174 15.41 -6.41 17.95
N PRO A 175 15.60 -7.40 18.85
CA PRO A 175 15.25 -8.78 18.55
C PRO A 175 13.73 -8.94 18.50
N VAL A 176 13.18 -9.00 17.30
CA VAL A 176 11.75 -9.20 17.04
C VAL A 176 11.51 -10.39 16.12
N ALA A 177 10.45 -11.14 16.38
CA ALA A 177 10.00 -12.22 15.52
C ALA A 177 9.16 -11.68 14.36
N GLY A 178 9.15 -12.40 13.24
CA GLY A 178 8.26 -12.11 12.11
C GLY A 178 8.93 -11.41 10.92
N PRO A 179 8.12 -10.80 10.03
CA PRO A 179 8.57 -10.32 8.73
C PRO A 179 9.25 -8.96 8.78
N LEU A 180 9.30 -8.31 9.95
CA LEU A 180 9.91 -7.00 10.14
C LEU A 180 11.28 -7.12 10.80
N ARG A 181 12.14 -6.13 10.53
CA ARG A 181 13.30 -5.79 11.33
C ARG A 181 13.07 -4.42 11.94
N ILE A 182 13.34 -4.31 13.23
CA ILE A 182 13.20 -3.07 13.98
C ILE A 182 14.57 -2.66 14.49
N TYR A 183 14.89 -1.39 14.32
CA TYR A 183 16.12 -0.78 14.75
C TYR A 183 15.82 0.35 15.72
N ARG A 184 16.50 0.36 16.86
CA ARG A 184 16.48 1.48 17.80
C ARG A 184 17.47 2.54 17.33
N TYR A 185 16.99 3.77 17.24
CA TYR A 185 17.81 4.96 17.08
C TYR A 185 17.99 5.62 18.46
N PRO A 186 19.23 5.89 18.90
CA PRO A 186 19.50 6.61 20.14
C PRO A 186 19.16 8.10 19.94
N ALA A 187 17.87 8.42 20.00
CA ALA A 187 17.37 9.79 20.01
C ALA A 187 17.63 10.49 21.36
#